data_AF-A0A971QFY0-F1
#
_entry.id   AF-A0A971QFY0-F1
#
_cell.length_a   1.000
_cell.length_b   1.000
_cell.length_c   1.000
_cell.angle_alpha   90.00
_cell.angle_beta   90.00
_cell.angle_gamma   90.00
#
_symmetry.space_group_name_H-M   'P 1'
#
loop_
_entity.id
_entity.type
_entity.pdbx_description
1 polymer ?
#
loop_
_entity_poly.entity_id
_entity_poly.type
_entity_poly.pdbx_seq_one_letter_code
_entity_poly.pdbx_strand_id
1 'polypeptide(L)'
;RIARQEAEKLYEAIQNTKLMAPPTNCLSPIGAEQILTGLLKGVRAEFFTAATRPPGVYRGNPFQIEVGLGFGGDLGPDPRGDNGQEEADPAENGRRRKGKGKGNGNGARTVPTARVIRFANRVPLLYQQSACCIFKTILDLDWRRYGLSQSNGAVPQAPLVIMVHMASVWVPFTSESKEAIADYDEIRQEIKLALQECGRKLSAYLNRRRKQKYEGQRRGVFERYIKEVADACATIKRINREKLIHDLMAMAQKVTCRADETLDDHGRPIKAKPAESEFGENTVVVDRSAAPEESFSLTS
;
A
#
# COMPACT_ATOMS: atom_id res chain seq x y z
N ARG A 1 3.96 -21.83 -55.33
CA ARG A 1 3.55 -20.45 -54.94
C ARG A 1 2.10 -20.58 -54.50
N ILE A 2 1.79 -20.34 -53.23
CA ILE A 2 0.42 -20.49 -52.70
C ILE A 2 -0.44 -19.34 -53.26
N ALA A 3 -1.65 -19.63 -53.71
CA ALA A 3 -2.57 -18.61 -54.19
C ALA A 3 -3.11 -17.78 -53.01
N ARG A 4 -3.44 -16.50 -53.23
CA ARG A 4 -3.94 -15.61 -52.16
C ARG A 4 -5.13 -16.22 -51.40
N GLN A 5 -6.07 -16.83 -52.13
CA GLN A 5 -7.25 -17.47 -51.55
C GLN A 5 -6.90 -18.68 -50.67
N GLU A 6 -5.85 -19.43 -51.01
CA GLU A 6 -5.37 -20.56 -50.21
C GLU A 6 -4.69 -20.06 -48.93
N ALA A 7 -3.96 -18.94 -48.99
CA ALA A 7 -3.36 -18.30 -47.82
C ALA A 7 -4.43 -17.73 -46.86
N GLU A 8 -5.50 -17.14 -47.38
CA GLU A 8 -6.65 -16.67 -46.59
C GLU A 8 -7.36 -17.85 -45.88
N LYS A 9 -7.63 -18.95 -46.61
CA LYS A 9 -8.19 -20.17 -46.01
C LYS A 9 -7.31 -20.76 -44.90
N LEU A 10 -5.99 -20.78 -45.11
CA LEU A 10 -5.05 -21.25 -44.10
C LEU A 10 -5.04 -20.34 -42.87
N TYR A 11 -5.08 -19.02 -43.07
CA TYR A 11 -5.15 -18.05 -41.97
C TYR A 11 -6.42 -18.25 -41.12
N GLU A 12 -7.59 -18.37 -41.76
CA GLU A 12 -8.86 -18.63 -41.06
C GLU A 12 -8.83 -19.99 -40.32
N ALA A 13 -8.28 -21.03 -40.95
CA ALA A 13 -8.13 -22.33 -40.32
C ALA A 13 -7.25 -22.26 -39.06
N ILE A 14 -6.16 -21.48 -39.09
CA ILE A 14 -5.28 -21.28 -37.93
C ILE A 14 -6.01 -20.54 -36.79
N GLN A 15 -6.78 -19.48 -37.10
CA GLN A 15 -7.51 -18.71 -36.08
C GLN A 15 -8.61 -19.54 -35.40
N ASN A 16 -9.30 -20.39 -36.15
CA ASN A 16 -10.39 -21.22 -35.62
C ASN A 16 -9.88 -22.46 -34.86
N THR A 17 -8.62 -22.84 -35.06
CA THR A 17 -8.05 -24.02 -34.41
C THR A 17 -7.50 -23.66 -33.03
N LYS A 18 -7.89 -24.42 -32.00
CA LYS A 18 -7.34 -24.28 -30.66
C LYS A 18 -5.92 -24.83 -30.61
N LEU A 19 -4.94 -23.95 -30.67
CA LEU A 19 -3.53 -24.29 -30.53
C LEU A 19 -3.08 -24.31 -29.06
N MET A 20 -2.01 -25.06 -28.78
CA MET A 20 -1.36 -25.02 -27.49
C MET A 20 -0.73 -23.64 -27.25
N ALA A 21 -0.68 -23.22 -25.99
CA ALA A 21 -0.02 -21.99 -25.63
C ALA A 21 1.50 -22.07 -25.98
N PRO A 22 2.09 -20.98 -26.48
CA PRO A 22 3.52 -20.90 -26.70
C PRO A 22 4.29 -21.11 -25.38
N PRO A 23 5.55 -21.57 -25.46
CA PRO A 23 6.38 -21.73 -24.28
C PRO A 23 6.67 -20.37 -23.63
N THR A 24 6.71 -20.34 -22.29
CA THR A 24 6.93 -19.11 -21.49
C THR A 24 8.38 -18.93 -21.04
N ASN A 25 9.27 -19.86 -21.40
CA ASN A 25 10.69 -19.86 -21.04
C ASN A 25 11.50 -18.73 -21.72
N CYS A 26 10.90 -18.00 -22.66
CA CYS A 26 11.52 -16.88 -23.35
C CYS A 26 11.42 -15.55 -22.58
N LEU A 27 10.80 -15.53 -21.40
CA LEU A 27 10.62 -14.33 -20.60
C LEU A 27 11.75 -14.16 -19.58
N SER A 28 12.20 -12.92 -19.38
CA SER A 28 13.18 -12.55 -18.35
C SER A 28 12.58 -11.47 -17.45
N PRO A 29 11.76 -11.84 -16.45
CA PRO A 29 11.21 -10.90 -15.48
C PRO A 29 12.33 -10.27 -14.62
N ILE A 30 11.98 -9.25 -13.84
CA ILE A 30 12.89 -8.65 -12.84
C ILE A 30 12.92 -9.53 -11.58
N GLY A 31 11.75 -10.01 -11.16
CA GLY A 31 11.57 -10.76 -9.92
C GLY A 31 11.19 -9.87 -8.74
N ALA A 32 10.34 -10.40 -7.86
CA ALA A 32 9.79 -9.68 -6.72
C ALA A 32 10.88 -9.16 -5.76
N GLU A 33 11.93 -9.93 -5.48
CA GLU A 33 13.04 -9.54 -4.61
C GLU A 33 13.82 -8.33 -5.15
N GLN A 34 14.09 -8.32 -6.45
CA GLN A 34 14.81 -7.22 -7.11
C GLN A 34 13.95 -5.96 -7.16
N ILE A 35 12.63 -6.11 -7.38
CA ILE A 35 11.68 -5.00 -7.30
C ILE A 35 11.67 -4.40 -5.90
N LEU A 36 11.60 -5.23 -4.84
CA LEU A 36 11.65 -4.78 -3.45
C LEU A 36 12.95 -4.04 -3.15
N THR A 37 14.08 -4.61 -3.53
CA THR A 37 15.41 -4.01 -3.33
C THR A 37 15.52 -2.66 -4.05
N GLY A 38 14.99 -2.55 -5.27
CA GLY A 38 14.96 -1.31 -6.03
C GLY A 38 14.07 -0.25 -5.40
N LEU A 39 12.88 -0.63 -4.93
CA LEU A 39 11.95 0.26 -4.26
C LEU A 39 12.50 0.76 -2.91
N LEU A 40 13.13 -0.11 -2.12
CA LEU A 40 13.75 0.24 -0.84
C LEU A 40 14.85 1.30 -0.99
N LYS A 41 15.64 1.22 -2.07
CA LYS A 41 16.71 2.18 -2.38
C LYS A 41 16.17 3.50 -2.92
N GLY A 42 15.18 3.46 -3.81
CA GLY A 42 14.70 4.64 -4.54
C GLY A 42 13.56 5.39 -3.84
N VAL A 43 12.82 4.74 -2.94
CA VAL A 43 11.63 5.31 -2.30
C VAL A 43 11.76 5.20 -0.79
N ARG A 44 11.53 6.33 -0.11
CA ARG A 44 11.50 6.40 1.34
C ARG A 44 10.08 6.15 1.84
N ALA A 45 9.70 4.88 1.94
CA ALA A 45 8.40 4.44 2.45
C ALA A 45 8.54 3.53 3.69
N GLU A 46 7.43 3.29 4.38
CA GLU A 46 7.37 2.46 5.60
C GLU A 46 6.99 1.01 5.26
N PHE A 47 6.19 0.81 4.22
CA PHE A 47 5.70 -0.50 3.81
C PHE A 47 6.00 -0.76 2.34
N PHE A 48 6.57 -1.93 2.03
CA PHE A 48 6.85 -2.37 0.67
C PHE A 48 6.30 -3.76 0.44
N THR A 49 5.70 -3.99 -0.72
CA THR A 49 5.32 -5.34 -1.14
C THR A 49 5.51 -5.50 -2.64
N ALA A 50 5.86 -6.70 -3.08
CA ALA A 50 5.94 -7.04 -4.49
C ALA A 50 5.21 -8.36 -4.79
N ALA A 51 4.77 -8.50 -6.04
CA ALA A 51 4.18 -9.72 -6.56
C ALA A 51 4.60 -9.90 -8.02
N THR A 52 5.04 -11.12 -8.34
CA THR A 52 5.31 -11.57 -9.71
C THR A 52 4.27 -12.63 -10.05
N ARG A 53 3.41 -12.35 -11.03
CA ARG A 53 2.36 -13.28 -11.46
C ARG A 53 2.94 -14.41 -12.32
N PRO A 54 2.27 -15.56 -12.43
CA PRO A 54 2.62 -16.55 -13.45
C PRO A 54 2.48 -15.93 -14.86
N PRO A 55 3.27 -16.41 -15.84
CA PRO A 55 3.20 -15.91 -17.21
C PRO A 55 1.86 -16.27 -17.85
N GLY A 56 1.23 -15.29 -18.50
CA GLY A 56 0.06 -15.44 -19.35
C GLY A 56 0.43 -15.40 -20.83
N VAL A 57 -0.56 -15.57 -21.71
CA VAL A 57 -0.39 -15.44 -23.16
C VAL A 57 -1.49 -14.55 -23.72
N TYR A 58 -1.11 -13.60 -24.56
CA TYR A 58 -2.06 -12.77 -25.30
C TYR A 58 -1.73 -12.86 -26.80
N ARG A 59 -2.72 -13.18 -27.65
CA ARG A 59 -2.53 -13.32 -29.11
C ARG A 59 -1.32 -14.17 -29.53
N GLY A 60 -1.03 -15.24 -28.78
CA GLY A 60 0.13 -16.10 -29.03
C GLY A 60 1.49 -15.54 -28.57
N ASN A 61 1.51 -14.43 -27.85
CA ASN A 61 2.72 -13.86 -27.24
C ASN A 61 2.69 -14.08 -25.72
N PRO A 62 3.68 -14.78 -25.15
CA PRO A 62 3.78 -14.93 -23.70
C PRO A 62 4.14 -13.58 -23.06
N PHE A 63 3.57 -13.30 -21.90
CA PHE A 63 3.84 -12.12 -21.12
C PHE A 63 3.77 -12.42 -19.63
N GLN A 64 4.42 -11.59 -18.82
CA GLN A 64 4.39 -11.71 -17.36
C GLN A 64 4.28 -10.32 -16.75
N ILE A 65 3.46 -10.21 -15.70
CA ILE A 65 3.22 -8.96 -14.98
C ILE A 65 3.82 -9.03 -13.59
N GLU A 66 4.50 -7.96 -13.21
CA GLU A 66 5.06 -7.78 -11.88
C GLU A 66 4.62 -6.44 -11.32
N VAL A 67 4.30 -6.41 -10.04
CA VAL A 67 3.82 -5.23 -9.34
C VAL A 67 4.62 -5.03 -8.07
N GLY A 68 4.97 -3.78 -7.79
CA GLY A 68 5.54 -3.35 -6.52
C GLY A 68 4.74 -2.18 -5.94
N LEU A 69 4.47 -2.20 -4.65
CA LEU A 69 3.85 -1.11 -3.91
C LEU A 69 4.78 -0.61 -2.82
N GLY A 70 4.83 0.71 -2.64
CA GLY A 70 5.47 1.38 -1.50
C GLY A 70 4.50 2.37 -0.86
N PHE A 71 4.31 2.31 0.46
CA PHE A 71 3.33 3.13 1.18
C PHE A 71 3.93 3.83 2.43
N GLY A 72 3.55 5.09 2.65
CA GLY A 72 3.91 5.87 3.84
C GLY A 72 5.30 6.52 3.77
N GLY A 73 5.86 6.88 4.93
CA GLY A 73 7.15 7.54 5.05
C GLY A 73 7.15 8.97 4.48
N ASP A 74 8.21 9.31 3.76
CA ASP A 74 8.41 10.66 3.20
C ASP A 74 7.53 10.94 1.97
N LEU A 75 6.68 9.98 1.58
CA LEU A 75 5.70 10.14 0.50
C LEU A 75 4.53 11.07 0.88
N GLY A 76 4.43 11.45 2.14
CA GLY A 76 3.44 12.41 2.66
C GLY A 76 2.46 11.79 3.66
N PRO A 77 1.61 12.62 4.29
CA PRO A 77 0.67 12.15 5.30
C PRO A 77 -0.47 11.34 4.68
N ASP A 78 -0.87 10.23 5.34
CA ASP A 78 -2.08 9.50 4.95
C ASP A 78 -3.31 10.32 5.33
N PRO A 79 -4.18 10.70 4.38
CA PRO A 79 -5.40 11.46 4.66
C PRO A 79 -6.40 10.77 5.61
N ARG A 80 -6.23 9.48 5.89
CA ARG A 80 -7.04 8.77 6.91
C ARG A 80 -6.29 8.45 8.19
N GLY A 81 -4.97 8.45 8.16
CA GLY A 81 -4.11 8.14 9.32
C GLY A 81 -3.70 9.39 10.12
N ASP A 82 -3.54 10.51 9.42
CA ASP A 82 -3.01 11.79 9.94
C ASP A 82 -4.05 12.91 9.98
N ASN A 83 -5.34 12.55 9.95
CA ASN A 83 -6.35 13.39 10.60
C ASN A 83 -6.09 13.33 12.11
N GLY A 84 -5.00 13.98 12.54
CA GLY A 84 -5.06 14.79 13.73
C GLY A 84 -6.26 15.72 13.57
N GLN A 85 -7.42 15.26 14.01
CA GLN A 85 -7.95 15.96 15.16
C GLN A 85 -6.79 15.95 16.17
N GLU A 86 -5.94 16.99 16.12
CA GLU A 86 -5.65 17.66 17.38
C GLU A 86 -7.04 17.88 17.97
N GLU A 87 -7.48 16.94 18.80
CA GLU A 87 -8.51 17.23 19.78
C GLU A 87 -7.96 18.47 20.47
N ALA A 88 -8.51 19.63 20.12
CA ALA A 88 -8.31 20.82 20.91
C ALA A 88 -8.68 20.39 22.33
N ASP A 89 -7.67 20.33 23.21
CA ASP A 89 -7.86 20.00 24.61
C ASP A 89 -9.08 20.78 25.12
N PRO A 90 -10.11 20.12 25.71
CA PRO A 90 -11.33 20.83 26.15
C PRO A 90 -11.09 21.85 27.27
N ALA A 91 -9.85 22.03 27.72
CA ALA A 91 -9.48 22.73 28.94
C ALA A 91 -8.96 24.17 28.74
N GLU A 92 -8.82 24.68 27.51
CA GLU A 92 -8.33 26.06 27.31
C GLU A 92 -9.41 27.00 26.76
N ASN A 93 -10.50 27.17 27.52
CA ASN A 93 -11.47 28.24 27.28
C ASN A 93 -10.97 29.57 27.89
N GLY A 94 -9.92 30.15 27.28
CA GLY A 94 -9.28 31.39 27.70
C GLY A 94 -9.26 32.44 26.59
N ARG A 95 -10.29 33.29 26.56
CA ARG A 95 -10.41 34.60 25.85
C ARG A 95 -9.29 34.96 24.84
N ARG A 96 -9.48 34.63 23.56
CA ARG A 96 -8.70 35.26 22.47
C ARG A 96 -9.41 36.52 21.96
N ARG A 97 -8.74 37.67 22.13
CA ARG A 97 -9.10 38.99 21.60
C ARG A 97 -9.08 38.95 20.06
N LYS A 98 -10.13 39.49 19.42
CA LYS A 98 -10.21 39.69 17.96
C LYS A 98 -9.14 40.70 17.48
N GLY A 99 -8.01 40.19 17.01
CA GLY A 99 -7.06 40.95 16.19
C GLY A 99 -7.44 40.83 14.71
N LYS A 100 -7.73 41.97 14.08
CA LYS A 100 -8.14 42.08 12.67
C LYS A 100 -6.89 41.99 11.78
N GLY A 101 -6.50 40.78 11.37
CA GLY A 101 -5.45 40.54 10.37
C GLY A 101 -6.07 40.19 9.01
N LYS A 102 -5.73 40.97 7.97
CA LYS A 102 -6.08 40.69 6.56
C LYS A 102 -5.52 39.32 6.15
N GLY A 103 -6.41 38.34 5.96
CA GLY A 103 -6.06 37.02 5.44
C GLY A 103 -6.06 37.01 3.91
N ASN A 104 -4.97 36.52 3.32
CA ASN A 104 -4.95 36.11 1.93
C ASN A 104 -4.10 34.83 1.82
N GLY A 105 -4.72 33.74 1.35
CA GLY A 105 -4.05 32.46 1.05
C GLY A 105 -4.58 31.27 1.85
N ASN A 106 -5.52 30.52 1.28
CA ASN A 106 -5.97 29.19 1.75
C ASN A 106 -4.79 28.21 1.78
N GLY A 107 -4.26 27.90 2.96
CA GLY A 107 -3.34 26.78 3.18
C GLY A 107 -4.12 25.45 3.23
N ALA A 108 -4.69 25.00 2.11
CA ALA A 108 -5.26 23.66 2.03
C ALA A 108 -4.12 22.63 2.04
N ARG A 109 -4.04 21.75 3.05
CA ARG A 109 -3.13 20.59 3.05
C ARG A 109 -3.36 19.81 1.76
N THR A 110 -2.37 19.82 0.85
CA THR A 110 -2.43 19.06 -0.40
C THR A 110 -2.32 17.57 -0.06
N VAL A 111 -3.41 16.84 -0.23
CA VAL A 111 -3.42 15.39 0.00
C VAL A 111 -2.52 14.72 -1.03
N PRO A 112 -1.52 13.90 -0.62
CA PRO A 112 -0.65 13.23 -1.57
C PRO A 112 -1.45 12.26 -2.42
N THR A 113 -1.21 12.32 -3.72
CA THR A 113 -1.82 11.44 -4.71
C THR A 113 -0.83 10.33 -5.07
N ALA A 114 -1.33 9.12 -5.33
CA ALA A 114 -0.48 8.00 -5.66
C ALA A 114 0.34 8.24 -6.94
N ARG A 115 1.63 7.90 -6.88
CA ARG A 115 2.55 7.99 -8.01
C ARG A 115 2.64 6.65 -8.72
N VAL A 116 2.39 6.63 -10.03
CA VAL A 116 2.44 5.42 -10.85
C VAL A 116 3.74 5.39 -11.67
N ILE A 117 4.48 4.30 -11.55
CA ILE A 117 5.70 4.01 -12.30
C ILE A 117 5.42 2.81 -13.19
N ARG A 118 5.64 2.97 -14.49
CA ARG A 118 5.33 1.95 -15.51
C ARG A 118 6.61 1.49 -16.18
N PHE A 119 6.76 0.19 -16.33
CA PHE A 119 7.86 -0.42 -17.06
C PHE A 119 7.35 -1.41 -18.10
N ALA A 120 8.01 -1.44 -19.25
CA ALA A 120 7.85 -2.48 -20.26
C ALA A 120 9.24 -3.01 -20.64
N ASN A 121 9.48 -4.32 -20.53
CA ASN A 121 10.76 -4.96 -20.80
C ASN A 121 11.95 -4.20 -20.17
N ARG A 122 11.84 -3.87 -18.87
CA ARG A 122 12.83 -3.09 -18.10
C ARG A 122 13.08 -1.65 -18.57
N VAL A 123 12.28 -1.13 -19.50
CA VAL A 123 12.32 0.28 -19.95
C VAL A 123 11.22 1.09 -19.25
N PRO A 124 11.53 2.23 -18.61
CA PRO A 124 10.52 3.08 -17.98
C PRO A 124 9.69 3.82 -19.02
N LEU A 125 8.37 3.86 -18.83
CA LEU A 125 7.43 4.59 -19.70
C LEU A 125 7.03 5.90 -19.01
N LEU A 126 7.56 7.02 -19.51
CA LEU A 126 7.42 8.32 -18.85
C LEU A 126 6.21 9.11 -19.36
N TYR A 127 5.95 9.07 -20.66
CA TYR A 127 4.93 9.89 -21.30
C TYR A 127 3.60 9.15 -21.49
N GLN A 128 2.53 9.90 -21.81
CA GLN A 128 1.21 9.37 -22.17
C GLN A 128 0.62 8.36 -21.15
N GLN A 129 0.68 8.71 -19.87
CA GLN A 129 0.20 7.84 -18.79
C GLN A 129 -1.29 7.49 -18.94
N SER A 130 -2.13 8.46 -19.33
CA SER A 130 -3.58 8.29 -19.48
C SER A 130 -3.99 7.26 -20.55
N ALA A 131 -3.19 7.10 -21.60
CA ALA A 131 -3.49 6.16 -22.69
C ALA A 131 -3.15 4.71 -22.33
N CYS A 132 -2.30 4.50 -21.32
CA CYS A 132 -1.73 3.19 -21.01
C CYS A 132 -2.72 2.29 -20.24
N CYS A 133 -2.78 1.01 -20.65
CA CYS A 133 -3.54 -0.04 -19.97
C CYS A 133 -3.25 -0.13 -18.46
N ILE A 134 -1.98 0.01 -18.05
CA ILE A 134 -1.59 -0.01 -16.63
C ILE A 134 -2.32 1.07 -15.84
N PHE A 135 -2.30 2.31 -16.33
CA PHE A 135 -2.89 3.44 -15.62
C PHE A 135 -4.41 3.31 -15.57
N LYS A 136 -5.05 2.92 -16.68
CA LYS A 136 -6.49 2.62 -16.72
C LYS A 136 -6.88 1.54 -15.72
N THR A 137 -6.09 0.47 -15.60
CA THR A 137 -6.35 -0.61 -14.64
C THR A 137 -6.25 -0.13 -13.19
N ILE A 138 -5.29 0.76 -12.89
CA ILE A 138 -5.14 1.37 -11.55
C ILE A 138 -6.33 2.28 -11.22
N LEU A 139 -6.84 3.03 -12.20
CA LEU A 139 -8.04 3.86 -12.05
C LEU A 139 -9.30 3.02 -11.82
N ASP A 140 -9.45 1.92 -12.57
CA ASP A 140 -10.61 1.02 -12.50
C ASP A 140 -10.64 0.19 -11.20
N LEU A 141 -9.50 0.05 -10.51
CA LEU A 141 -9.43 -0.69 -9.26
C LEU A 141 -10.03 0.12 -8.10
N ASP A 142 -10.90 -0.52 -7.31
CA ASP A 142 -11.51 0.09 -6.13
C ASP A 142 -10.56 -0.01 -4.92
N TRP A 143 -9.72 1.02 -4.74
CA TRP A 143 -8.74 1.08 -3.67
C TRP A 143 -9.36 1.30 -2.29
N ARG A 144 -10.63 1.71 -2.22
CA ARG A 144 -11.34 1.88 -0.95
C ARG A 144 -11.45 0.56 -0.18
N ARG A 145 -11.60 -0.54 -0.91
CA ARG A 145 -11.65 -1.90 -0.35
C ARG A 145 -10.35 -2.32 0.33
N TYR A 146 -9.22 -1.84 -0.17
CA TYR A 146 -7.90 -2.07 0.43
C TYR A 146 -7.58 -1.10 1.56
N GLY A 147 -8.55 -0.26 1.91
CA GLY A 147 -8.36 0.75 2.91
C GLY A 147 -7.46 1.85 2.40
N LEU A 148 -7.62 2.37 1.16
CA LEU A 148 -7.14 3.68 0.69
C LEU A 148 -8.30 4.69 0.45
N SER A 149 -8.01 6.00 0.42
CA SER A 149 -9.02 7.01 0.04
C SER A 149 -8.96 7.22 -1.48
N GLN A 150 -10.10 7.39 -2.14
CA GLN A 150 -10.15 7.57 -3.60
C GLN A 150 -11.43 8.31 -3.98
N SER A 151 -11.35 9.35 -4.82
CA SER A 151 -12.52 9.95 -5.48
C SER A 151 -12.89 9.14 -6.74
N ASN A 152 -14.15 9.21 -7.18
CA ASN A 152 -14.60 8.42 -8.33
C ASN A 152 -13.80 8.80 -9.60
N GLY A 153 -13.24 7.81 -10.29
CA GLY A 153 -12.50 8.02 -11.54
C GLY A 153 -11.11 8.65 -11.38
N ALA A 154 -10.58 8.72 -10.16
CA ALA A 154 -9.23 9.24 -9.89
C ALA A 154 -8.31 8.16 -9.32
N VAL A 155 -7.01 8.42 -9.37
CA VAL A 155 -5.99 7.64 -8.66
C VAL A 155 -6.18 7.78 -7.14
N PRO A 156 -5.77 6.77 -6.34
CA PRO A 156 -5.94 6.81 -4.89
C PRO A 156 -5.20 8.00 -4.27
N GLN A 157 -5.91 8.68 -3.36
CA GLN A 157 -5.39 9.76 -2.53
C GLN A 157 -4.72 9.13 -1.31
N ALA A 158 -3.45 8.79 -1.48
CA ALA A 158 -2.62 8.20 -0.46
C ALA A 158 -1.13 8.43 -0.79
N PRO A 159 -0.25 8.45 0.22
CA PRO A 159 1.20 8.44 0.04
C PRO A 159 1.65 7.06 -0.45
N LEU A 160 1.37 6.76 -1.72
CA LEU A 160 1.53 5.46 -2.35
C LEU A 160 2.34 5.58 -3.64
N VAL A 161 3.31 4.70 -3.83
CA VAL A 161 3.99 4.46 -5.10
C VAL A 161 3.57 3.11 -5.63
N ILE A 162 3.09 3.06 -6.87
CA ILE A 162 2.70 1.85 -7.57
C ILE A 162 3.66 1.66 -8.74
N MET A 163 4.46 0.60 -8.70
CA MET A 163 5.29 0.16 -9.82
C MET A 163 4.62 -1.01 -10.51
N VAL A 164 4.50 -0.97 -11.83
CA VAL A 164 4.03 -2.09 -12.65
C VAL A 164 5.01 -2.34 -13.78
N HIS A 165 5.44 -3.58 -13.93
CA HIS A 165 6.32 -4.04 -14.98
C HIS A 165 5.63 -5.11 -15.83
N MET A 166 5.68 -4.96 -17.15
CA MET A 166 5.30 -5.98 -18.12
C MET A 166 6.53 -6.49 -18.84
N ALA A 167 6.76 -7.80 -18.82
CA ALA A 167 7.75 -8.49 -19.63
C ALA A 167 7.05 -9.28 -20.74
N SER A 168 7.43 -9.09 -22.00
CA SER A 168 6.93 -9.89 -23.13
C SER A 168 7.90 -9.86 -24.32
N VAL A 169 7.83 -10.87 -25.18
CA VAL A 169 8.61 -10.93 -26.44
C VAL A 169 8.25 -9.77 -27.36
N TRP A 170 6.95 -9.48 -27.45
CA TRP A 170 6.42 -8.34 -28.17
C TRP A 170 5.55 -7.57 -27.18
N VAL A 171 5.78 -6.28 -27.00
CA VAL A 171 4.92 -5.44 -26.15
C VAL A 171 3.98 -4.68 -27.07
N PRO A 172 2.66 -4.71 -26.81
CA PRO A 172 1.72 -4.04 -27.68
C PRO A 172 1.68 -2.56 -27.33
N PHE A 173 2.32 -1.71 -28.13
CA PHE A 173 2.27 -0.27 -27.95
C PHE A 173 1.10 0.34 -28.72
N THR A 174 0.53 1.40 -28.17
CA THR A 174 -0.54 2.19 -28.82
C THR A 174 -0.01 3.13 -29.90
N SER A 175 1.24 3.56 -29.77
CA SER A 175 1.93 4.48 -30.69
C SER A 175 3.32 3.96 -31.04
N GLU A 176 3.85 4.40 -32.18
CA GLU A 176 5.22 4.08 -32.64
C GLU A 176 6.30 4.57 -31.66
N SER A 177 5.99 5.59 -30.87
CA SER A 177 6.87 6.13 -29.83
C SER A 177 7.10 5.18 -28.65
N LYS A 178 6.30 4.11 -28.52
CA LYS A 178 6.42 3.07 -27.48
C LYS A 178 6.27 3.59 -26.04
N GLU A 179 5.43 4.60 -25.83
CA GLU A 179 5.24 5.24 -24.50
C GLU A 179 4.04 4.68 -23.70
N ALA A 180 3.13 3.97 -24.36
CA ALA A 180 1.92 3.45 -23.71
C ALA A 180 1.51 2.08 -24.25
N ILE A 181 1.28 1.15 -23.32
CA ILE A 181 0.79 -0.21 -23.59
C ILE A 181 -0.69 -0.17 -23.95
N ALA A 182 -1.05 -0.88 -25.01
CA ALA A 182 -2.41 -1.04 -25.51
C ALA A 182 -3.30 -1.85 -24.56
N ASP A 183 -4.60 -1.64 -24.72
CA ASP A 183 -5.62 -2.01 -23.76
C ASP A 183 -6.29 -3.32 -24.16
N TYR A 184 -5.58 -4.42 -23.92
CA TYR A 184 -6.09 -5.78 -24.13
C TYR A 184 -6.63 -6.35 -22.82
N ASP A 185 -7.76 -7.04 -22.90
CA ASP A 185 -8.46 -7.57 -21.73
C ASP A 185 -7.62 -8.60 -20.96
N GLU A 186 -6.89 -9.46 -21.66
CA GLU A 186 -6.03 -10.48 -21.04
C GLU A 186 -4.91 -9.84 -20.21
N ILE A 187 -4.30 -8.78 -20.74
CA ILE A 187 -3.24 -8.03 -20.05
C ILE A 187 -3.84 -7.26 -18.86
N ARG A 188 -4.97 -6.57 -19.09
CA ARG A 188 -5.68 -5.80 -18.07
C ARG A 188 -6.09 -6.66 -16.89
N GLN A 189 -6.62 -7.85 -17.14
CA GLN A 189 -7.02 -8.80 -16.10
C GLN A 189 -5.82 -9.24 -15.25
N GLU A 190 -4.69 -9.59 -15.87
CA GLU A 190 -3.50 -9.98 -15.10
C GLU A 190 -2.90 -8.82 -14.29
N ILE A 191 -2.88 -7.60 -14.85
CA ILE A 191 -2.46 -6.40 -14.09
C ILE A 191 -3.39 -6.20 -12.89
N LYS A 192 -4.71 -6.34 -13.08
CA LYS A 192 -5.69 -6.21 -12.01
C LYS A 192 -5.44 -7.25 -10.91
N LEU A 193 -5.28 -8.52 -11.26
CA LEU A 193 -5.01 -9.58 -10.30
C LEU A 193 -3.70 -9.35 -9.51
N ALA A 194 -2.65 -8.90 -10.18
CA ALA A 194 -1.38 -8.55 -9.54
C ALA A 194 -1.54 -7.40 -8.52
N LEU A 195 -2.24 -6.32 -8.91
CA LEU A 195 -2.53 -5.19 -8.02
C LEU A 195 -3.41 -5.61 -6.83
N GLN A 196 -4.39 -6.49 -7.04
CA GLN A 196 -5.26 -6.99 -5.97
C GLN A 196 -4.48 -7.84 -4.95
N GLU A 197 -3.47 -8.60 -5.39
CA GLU A 197 -2.60 -9.37 -4.50
C GLU A 197 -1.81 -8.44 -3.57
N CYS A 198 -1.12 -7.45 -4.12
CA CYS A 198 -0.40 -6.45 -3.32
C CYS A 198 -1.36 -5.59 -2.47
N GLY A 199 -2.54 -5.25 -2.98
CA GLY A 199 -3.57 -4.49 -2.27
C GLY A 199 -4.10 -5.20 -1.02
N ARG A 200 -4.25 -6.52 -1.05
CA ARG A 200 -4.63 -7.32 0.13
C ARG A 200 -3.56 -7.26 1.23
N LYS A 201 -2.28 -7.37 0.85
CA LYS A 201 -1.14 -7.26 1.79
C LYS A 201 -1.07 -5.87 2.42
N LEU A 202 -1.25 -4.82 1.62
CA LEU A 202 -1.34 -3.44 2.11
C LEU A 202 -2.52 -3.25 3.08
N SER A 203 -3.69 -3.81 2.77
CA SER A 203 -4.87 -3.71 3.64
C SER A 203 -4.64 -4.34 5.02
N ALA A 204 -3.98 -5.51 5.06
CA ALA A 204 -3.60 -6.16 6.30
C ALA A 204 -2.68 -5.27 7.16
N TYR A 205 -1.66 -4.66 6.53
CA TYR A 205 -0.78 -3.71 7.20
C TYR A 205 -1.53 -2.49 7.76
N LEU A 206 -2.41 -1.86 6.96
CA LEU A 206 -3.17 -0.68 7.39
C LEU A 206 -4.15 -1.00 8.53
N ASN A 207 -4.81 -2.15 8.47
CA ASN A 207 -5.72 -2.58 9.53
C ASN A 207 -4.98 -2.86 10.84
N ARG A 208 -3.78 -3.46 10.77
CA ARG A 208 -2.90 -3.65 11.94
C ARG A 208 -2.52 -2.31 12.57
N ARG A 209 -2.06 -1.35 11.75
CA ARG A 209 -1.70 0.00 12.23
C ARG A 209 -2.89 0.73 12.87
N ARG A 210 -4.09 0.60 12.31
CA ARG A 210 -5.32 1.17 12.89
C ARG A 210 -5.68 0.54 14.23
N LYS A 211 -5.58 -0.79 14.34
CA LYS A 211 -5.83 -1.51 15.59
C LYS A 211 -4.86 -1.05 16.68
N GLN A 212 -3.58 -0.95 16.37
CA GLN A 212 -2.55 -0.44 17.29
C GLN A 212 -2.85 1.00 17.75
N LYS A 213 -3.22 1.89 16.82
CA LYS A 213 -3.61 3.27 17.15
C LYS A 213 -4.84 3.31 18.06
N TYR A 214 -5.85 2.50 17.78
CA TYR A 214 -7.08 2.43 18.58
C TYR A 214 -6.82 1.93 19.99
N GLU A 215 -6.04 0.86 20.16
CA GLU A 215 -5.67 0.36 21.50
C GLU A 215 -4.81 1.36 22.27
N GLY A 216 -3.90 2.07 21.58
CA GLY A 216 -3.13 3.18 22.17
C GLY A 216 -4.01 4.34 22.63
N GLN A 217 -4.97 4.77 21.81
CA GLN A 217 -5.95 5.81 22.18
C GLN A 217 -6.81 5.37 23.37
N ARG A 218 -7.30 4.13 23.33
CA ARG A 218 -8.08 3.52 24.41
C ARG A 218 -7.27 3.53 25.70
N ARG A 219 -6.00 3.13 25.67
CA ARG A 219 -5.09 3.21 26.82
C ARG A 219 -4.94 4.63 27.35
N GLY A 220 -4.70 5.61 26.49
CA GLY A 220 -4.57 7.01 26.90
C GLY A 220 -5.86 7.56 27.54
N VAL A 221 -7.03 7.14 27.05
CA VAL A 221 -8.32 7.41 27.70
C VAL A 221 -8.38 6.76 29.08
N PHE A 222 -8.07 5.46 29.21
CA PHE A 222 -8.05 4.78 30.50
C PHE A 222 -7.10 5.45 31.51
N GLU A 223 -5.88 5.81 31.11
CA GLU A 223 -4.90 6.49 31.98
C GLU A 223 -5.43 7.81 32.55
N ARG A 224 -6.19 8.58 31.75
CA ARG A 224 -6.84 9.82 32.22
C ARG A 224 -7.92 9.56 33.28
N TYR A 225 -8.70 8.49 33.14
CA TYR A 225 -9.82 8.18 34.05
C TYR A 225 -9.44 7.34 35.27
N ILE A 226 -8.26 6.71 35.31
CA ILE A 226 -7.86 5.83 36.43
C ILE A 226 -7.97 6.53 37.79
N LYS A 227 -7.57 7.81 37.88
CA LYS A 227 -7.60 8.56 39.15
C LYS A 227 -9.03 8.76 39.67
N GLU A 228 -9.93 9.23 38.80
CA GLU A 228 -11.35 9.44 39.14
C GLU A 228 -12.05 8.13 39.54
N VAL A 229 -11.78 7.04 38.80
CA VAL A 229 -12.34 5.72 39.11
C VAL A 229 -11.82 5.20 40.45
N ALA A 230 -10.55 5.44 40.77
CA ALA A 230 -9.96 5.03 42.04
C ALA A 230 -10.57 5.81 43.23
N ASP A 231 -10.80 7.12 43.07
CA ASP A 231 -11.41 7.96 44.09
C ASP A 231 -12.89 7.58 44.35
N ALA A 232 -13.66 7.31 43.29
CA ALA A 232 -15.04 6.82 43.42
C ALA A 232 -15.09 5.45 44.12
N CYS A 233 -14.20 4.52 43.74
CA CYS A 233 -14.11 3.19 44.36
C CYS A 233 -13.71 3.26 45.84
N ALA A 234 -12.78 4.15 46.20
CA ALA A 234 -12.34 4.37 47.58
C ALA A 234 -13.43 4.99 48.46
N THR A 235 -14.34 5.76 47.85
CA THR A 235 -15.52 6.32 48.54
C THR A 235 -16.55 5.25 48.87
N ILE A 236 -16.82 4.34 47.93
CA ILE A 236 -17.83 3.27 48.08
C ILE A 236 -17.34 2.13 48.98
N LYS A 237 -16.06 1.72 48.83
CA LYS A 237 -15.43 0.66 49.61
C LYS A 237 -14.16 1.19 50.26
N ARG A 238 -13.88 0.79 51.51
CA ARG A 238 -12.62 1.10 52.22
C ARG A 238 -11.43 0.33 51.63
N ILE A 239 -11.05 0.66 50.39
CA ILE A 239 -9.94 0.09 49.65
C ILE A 239 -8.80 1.12 49.63
N ASN A 240 -7.55 0.64 49.65
CA ASN A 240 -6.38 1.49 49.51
C ASN A 240 -6.29 2.03 48.06
N ARG A 241 -6.42 3.36 47.92
CA ARG A 241 -6.38 4.09 46.63
C ARG A 241 -5.11 3.81 45.84
N GLU A 242 -3.95 3.85 46.48
CA GLU A 242 -2.65 3.77 45.81
C GLU A 242 -2.42 2.39 45.20
N LYS A 243 -2.81 1.33 45.93
CA LYS A 243 -2.77 -0.04 45.42
C LYS A 243 -3.68 -0.23 44.22
N LEU A 244 -4.91 0.32 44.28
CA LEU A 244 -5.87 0.21 43.19
C LEU A 244 -5.40 0.92 41.91
N ILE A 245 -4.80 2.11 42.04
CA ILE A 245 -4.22 2.84 40.90
C ILE A 245 -3.11 2.00 40.26
N HIS A 246 -2.18 1.46 41.06
CA HIS A 246 -1.11 0.62 40.56
C HIS A 246 -1.63 -0.63 39.83
N ASP A 247 -2.63 -1.31 40.41
CA ASP A 247 -3.23 -2.51 39.80
C ASP A 247 -3.97 -2.19 38.50
N LEU A 248 -4.69 -1.07 38.44
CA LEU A 248 -5.37 -0.59 37.23
C LEU A 248 -4.37 -0.18 36.14
N MET A 249 -3.26 0.47 36.50
CA MET A 249 -2.19 0.79 35.57
C MET A 249 -1.51 -0.49 35.03
N ALA A 250 -1.23 -1.46 35.91
CA ALA A 250 -0.68 -2.75 35.52
C ALA A 250 -1.65 -3.54 34.61
N MET A 251 -2.95 -3.50 34.89
CA MET A 251 -3.98 -4.10 34.03
C MET A 251 -4.06 -3.41 32.66
N ALA A 252 -4.04 -2.08 32.62
CA ALA A 252 -4.05 -1.32 31.36
C ALA A 252 -2.85 -1.68 30.47
N GLN A 253 -1.66 -1.77 31.07
CA GLN A 253 -0.45 -2.22 30.38
C GLN A 253 -0.57 -3.66 29.87
N LYS A 254 -1.06 -4.58 30.71
CA LYS A 254 -1.22 -6.00 30.36
C LYS A 254 -2.22 -6.25 29.23
N VAL A 255 -3.33 -5.50 29.20
CA VAL A 255 -4.32 -5.59 28.12
C VAL A 255 -3.75 -5.05 26.81
N THR A 256 -2.93 -3.99 26.87
CA THR A 256 -2.27 -3.43 25.70
C THR A 256 -1.27 -4.45 25.11
N CYS A 257 -0.41 -5.04 25.94
CA CYS A 257 0.53 -6.08 25.48
C CYS A 257 -0.17 -7.29 24.85
N ARG A 258 -1.30 -7.74 25.43
CA ARG A 258 -2.12 -8.83 24.84
C ARG A 258 -2.75 -8.46 23.50
N ALA A 259 -3.02 -7.18 23.25
CA ALA A 259 -3.54 -6.72 21.97
C ALA A 259 -2.45 -6.62 20.89
N ASP A 260 -1.20 -6.43 21.31
CA ASP A 260 0.01 -6.45 20.47
C ASP A 260 0.49 -7.88 20.13
N GLU A 261 0.19 -8.86 20.98
CA GLU A 261 0.41 -10.28 20.70
C GLU A 261 -0.55 -10.79 19.61
N THR A 262 -0.01 -11.24 18.47
CA THR A 262 -0.79 -11.85 17.40
C THR A 262 -1.29 -13.23 17.82
N LEU A 263 -2.62 -13.42 17.82
CA LEU A 263 -3.28 -14.71 18.06
C LEU A 263 -3.51 -15.43 16.72
N ASP A 264 -3.33 -16.75 16.68
CA ASP A 264 -3.72 -17.59 15.55
C ASP A 264 -5.25 -17.77 15.47
N ASP A 265 -5.73 -18.39 14.38
CA ASP A 265 -7.15 -18.73 14.15
C ASP A 265 -7.73 -19.69 15.22
N HIS A 266 -6.90 -20.19 16.13
CA HIS A 266 -7.26 -21.06 17.25
C HIS A 266 -7.06 -20.39 18.62
N GLY A 267 -6.82 -19.08 18.65
CA GLY A 267 -6.72 -18.28 19.88
C GLY A 267 -5.46 -18.51 20.71
N ARG A 268 -4.41 -19.09 20.13
CA ARG A 268 -3.09 -19.24 20.76
C ARG A 268 -2.16 -18.12 20.30
N PRO A 269 -1.30 -17.59 21.19
CA PRO A 269 -0.31 -16.60 20.80
C PRO A 269 0.67 -17.23 19.80
N ILE A 270 0.74 -16.67 18.60
CA ILE A 270 1.78 -16.98 17.62
C ILE A 270 3.08 -16.44 18.22
N LYS A 271 4.05 -17.31 18.49
CA LYS A 271 5.41 -16.86 18.80
C LYS A 271 5.87 -16.03 17.61
N ALA A 272 6.14 -14.74 17.84
CA ALA A 272 6.60 -13.80 16.84
C ALA A 272 7.67 -14.47 15.97
N LYS A 273 7.32 -14.83 14.74
CA LYS A 273 8.36 -15.09 13.76
C LYS A 273 9.04 -13.74 13.50
N PRO A 274 10.35 -13.70 13.23
CA PRO A 274 11.02 -12.45 12.90
C PRO A 274 10.22 -11.71 11.81
N ALA A 275 10.17 -10.38 11.93
CA ALA A 275 9.32 -9.47 11.15
C ALA A 275 9.39 -9.65 9.63
N GLU A 276 10.42 -10.35 9.14
CA GLU A 276 10.66 -10.73 7.76
C GLU A 276 9.71 -11.80 7.19
N SER A 277 8.90 -12.49 8.01
CA SER A 277 8.11 -13.65 7.53
C SER A 277 6.58 -13.57 7.71
N GLU A 278 6.03 -12.50 8.30
CA GLU A 278 4.60 -12.43 8.63
C GLU A 278 3.70 -12.01 7.44
N PHE A 279 4.22 -11.24 6.49
CA PHE A 279 3.45 -10.72 5.35
C PHE A 279 3.72 -11.46 4.03
N GLY A 280 4.32 -12.65 4.13
CA GLY A 280 4.86 -13.43 3.02
C GLY A 280 6.26 -12.98 2.60
N GLU A 281 6.94 -13.85 1.83
CA GLU A 281 8.34 -13.69 1.40
C GLU A 281 8.63 -12.35 0.70
N ASN A 282 7.62 -11.75 0.05
CA ASN A 282 7.76 -10.55 -0.77
C ASN A 282 7.18 -9.28 -0.13
N THR A 283 7.25 -9.14 1.20
CA THR A 283 6.77 -7.93 1.90
C THR A 283 7.73 -7.50 2.99
N VAL A 284 8.06 -6.22 3.03
CA VAL A 284 9.00 -5.63 3.98
C VAL A 284 8.35 -4.42 4.65
N VAL A 285 8.40 -4.39 5.98
CA VAL A 285 7.98 -3.23 6.78
C VAL A 285 9.22 -2.62 7.42
N VAL A 286 9.45 -1.34 7.21
CA VAL A 286 10.59 -0.60 7.74
C VAL A 286 10.10 0.36 8.81
N ASP A 287 10.40 0.05 10.08
CA ASP A 287 10.13 0.93 11.20
C ASP A 287 11.20 2.03 11.27
N ARG A 288 10.94 3.16 10.60
CA ARG A 288 11.88 4.31 10.59
C ARG A 288 11.79 5.22 11.80
N SER A 289 10.96 4.91 12.79
CA SER A 289 10.91 5.64 14.07
C SER A 289 12.15 5.46 14.95
N ALA A 290 13.09 4.57 14.57
CA ALA A 290 14.26 4.21 15.37
C ALA A 290 15.62 4.41 14.67
N ALA A 291 15.66 4.88 13.42
CA ALA A 291 16.93 5.11 12.72
C ALA A 291 17.44 6.55 13.01
N PRO A 292 18.63 6.74 13.63
CA PRO A 292 19.24 8.06 13.69
C PRO A 292 19.54 8.52 12.26
N GLU A 293 19.25 9.79 11.97
CA GLU A 293 19.60 10.41 10.71
C GLU A 293 21.13 10.41 10.55
N GLU A 294 21.68 9.42 9.84
CA GLU A 294 23.04 9.54 9.33
C GLU A 294 23.01 10.56 8.18
N SER A 295 23.18 11.82 8.56
CA SER A 295 23.58 12.89 7.65
C SER A 295 24.96 12.55 7.09
N PHE A 296 25.01 11.92 5.92
CA PHE A 296 26.22 11.90 5.10
C PHE A 296 26.49 13.32 4.62
N SER A 297 27.23 14.09 5.41
CA SER A 297 27.93 15.27 4.95
C SER A 297 29.02 14.81 3.99
N LEU A 298 28.78 14.97 2.69
CA LEU A 298 29.84 14.94 1.69
C LEU A 298 30.78 16.11 1.99
N THR A 299 31.90 15.82 2.63
CA THR A 299 33.06 16.73 2.62
C THR A 299 33.69 16.66 1.24
N SER A 300 33.72 17.82 0.60
CA SER A 300 34.38 18.17 -0.66
C SER A 300 35.86 17.83 -0.70
#